data_AF-A0A2S7X7U0-F1
#
_entry.id   AF-A0A2S7X7U0-F1
#
_cell.length_a   1.000
_cell.length_b   1.000
_cell.length_c   1.000
_cell.angle_alpha   90.00
_cell.angle_beta   90.00
_cell.angle_gamma   90.00
#
_symmetry.space_group_name_H-M   'P 1'
#
loop_
_entity.id
_entity.type
_entity.pdbx_description
1 polymer ?
#
loop_
_entity_poly.entity_id
_entity_poly.type
_entity_poly.pdbx_seq_one_letter_code
_entity_poly.pdbx_strand_id
1 'polypeptide(L)'
;MFSRLYFLAFVLTLTSCATTEPESKNRIESPDIVFIIGNGTSIYDIKLSLGDVDFENETFKDDWFSSLSYEYTKDRRYIVGTAKAGSYIAITSTKAQDASGTPLGTFTPCNKTLVFRLPYGGVNVYVTDVNYEWNNVSISPIYSNQIEQAKKAFNTNNIIQTRYLQLNADLYNDCETLNPNPIIMTRPI
;
A
#
# COMPACT_ATOMS: atom_id res chain seq x y z
N MET A 1 43.44 -69.61 -15.75
CA MET A 1 43.45 -68.96 -17.08
C MET A 1 43.56 -67.46 -16.86
N PHE A 2 44.50 -66.82 -17.55
CA PHE A 2 44.88 -65.41 -17.47
C PHE A 2 43.70 -64.45 -17.69
N SER A 3 43.67 -63.31 -16.99
CA SER A 3 44.08 -62.03 -17.58
C SER A 3 43.88 -60.86 -16.61
N ARG A 4 44.85 -59.95 -16.63
CA ARG A 4 44.93 -58.65 -15.97
C ARG A 4 43.92 -57.64 -16.57
N LEU A 5 43.94 -56.44 -15.97
CA LEU A 5 43.67 -55.11 -16.52
C LEU A 5 42.38 -54.42 -16.03
N TYR A 6 42.31 -53.16 -15.61
CA TYR A 6 43.29 -52.08 -15.42
C TYR A 6 42.64 -51.01 -14.50
N PHE A 7 43.49 -50.27 -13.78
CA PHE A 7 43.16 -49.02 -13.10
C PHE A 7 42.59 -47.99 -14.08
N LEU A 8 41.47 -47.34 -13.73
CA LEU A 8 41.13 -46.01 -14.25
C LEU A 8 40.72 -45.13 -13.07
N ALA A 9 41.66 -44.33 -12.59
CA ALA A 9 41.41 -43.25 -11.65
C ALA A 9 40.82 -42.07 -12.43
N PHE A 10 39.57 -41.73 -12.15
CA PHE A 10 38.87 -40.59 -12.73
C PHE A 10 39.29 -39.33 -11.95
N VAL A 11 40.24 -38.56 -12.50
CA VAL A 11 40.66 -37.27 -11.91
C VAL A 11 39.59 -36.23 -12.29
N LEU A 12 38.70 -35.91 -11.36
CA LEU A 12 37.81 -34.76 -11.45
C LEU A 12 38.61 -33.48 -11.22
N THR A 13 39.00 -32.82 -12.31
CA THR A 13 39.50 -31.45 -12.27
C THR A 13 38.36 -30.51 -11.92
N LEU A 14 38.33 -30.02 -10.68
CA LEU A 14 37.48 -28.91 -10.26
C LEU A 14 38.06 -27.61 -10.83
N THR A 15 37.61 -27.22 -12.01
CA THR A 15 37.77 -25.84 -12.48
C THR A 15 36.85 -24.95 -11.64
N SER A 16 37.40 -24.41 -10.56
CA SER A 16 36.80 -23.30 -9.81
C SER A 16 36.77 -22.07 -10.73
N CYS A 17 35.63 -21.84 -11.37
CA CYS A 17 35.34 -20.55 -11.98
C CYS A 17 35.02 -19.61 -10.82
N ALA A 18 36.05 -18.92 -10.33
CA ALA A 18 35.89 -17.86 -9.35
C ALA A 18 34.94 -16.82 -9.95
N THR A 19 33.69 -16.88 -9.51
CA THR A 19 32.68 -15.91 -9.90
C THR A 19 32.97 -14.67 -9.09
N THR A 20 33.55 -13.67 -9.74
CA THR A 20 33.75 -12.35 -9.16
C THR A 20 32.37 -11.78 -8.84
N GLU A 21 31.98 -11.79 -7.57
CA GLU A 21 30.81 -11.03 -7.12
C GLU A 21 31.07 -9.55 -7.43
N PRO A 22 30.18 -8.87 -8.17
CA PRO A 22 30.32 -7.44 -8.35
C PRO A 22 30.11 -6.77 -6.99
N GLU A 23 31.10 -5.95 -6.60
CA GLU A 23 31.04 -5.07 -5.44
C GLU A 23 29.65 -4.44 -5.30
N SER A 24 29.03 -4.72 -4.16
CA SER A 24 27.86 -4.05 -3.64
C SER A 24 27.99 -2.54 -3.82
N LYS A 25 27.35 -2.00 -4.87
CA LYS A 25 27.03 -0.58 -4.94
C LYS A 25 26.28 -0.25 -3.65
N ASN A 26 26.80 0.65 -2.83
CA ASN A 26 26.09 1.27 -1.72
C ASN A 26 24.75 1.80 -2.23
N ARG A 27 23.70 1.00 -2.14
CA ARG A 27 22.33 1.39 -2.45
C ARG A 27 21.94 2.30 -1.30
N ILE A 28 22.10 3.61 -1.48
CA ILE A 28 21.63 4.61 -0.52
C ILE A 28 20.15 4.31 -0.28
N GLU A 29 19.85 3.74 0.89
CA GLU A 29 18.50 3.35 1.24
C GLU A 29 17.67 4.64 1.34
N SER A 30 16.53 4.66 0.65
CA SER A 30 15.66 5.83 0.68
C SER A 30 15.19 6.07 2.12
N PRO A 31 15.11 7.33 2.57
CA PRO A 31 14.68 7.63 3.93
C PRO A 31 13.22 7.20 4.14
N ASP A 32 12.90 6.87 5.38
CA ASP A 32 11.52 6.62 5.79
C ASP A 32 10.77 7.94 5.92
N ILE A 33 9.51 7.94 5.46
CA ILE A 33 8.60 9.08 5.47
C ILE A 33 7.38 8.68 6.28
N VAL A 34 6.99 9.54 7.23
CA VAL A 34 5.74 9.39 7.97
C VAL A 34 4.62 9.97 7.14
N PHE A 35 3.57 9.19 6.91
CA PHE A 35 2.34 9.65 6.27
C PHE A 35 1.18 9.70 7.24
N ILE A 36 0.29 10.67 7.03
CA ILE A 36 -0.87 10.96 7.86
C ILE A 36 -2.09 11.01 6.95
N ILE A 37 -3.10 10.20 7.25
CA ILE A 37 -4.41 10.21 6.61
C ILE A 37 -5.44 10.52 7.69
N GLY A 38 -6.29 11.51 7.48
CA GLY A 38 -7.41 11.75 8.38
C GLY A 38 -8.49 10.70 8.19
N ASN A 39 -9.10 10.27 9.28
CA ASN A 39 -10.24 9.37 9.30
C ASN A 39 -11.44 10.17 9.80
N GLY A 40 -12.25 10.66 8.86
CA GLY A 40 -13.31 11.63 9.12
C GLY A 40 -14.35 11.13 10.12
N THR A 41 -14.47 9.81 10.29
CA THR A 41 -15.25 9.21 11.37
C THR A 41 -14.49 8.01 11.96
N SER A 42 -14.59 7.81 13.27
CA SER A 42 -13.88 6.71 13.96
C SER A 42 -14.45 5.31 13.68
N ILE A 43 -15.52 5.23 12.88
CA ILE A 43 -16.28 4.01 12.58
C ILE A 43 -15.75 3.24 11.36
N TYR A 44 -14.74 3.76 10.67
CA TYR A 44 -14.09 3.05 9.58
C TYR A 44 -12.74 2.47 10.03
N ASP A 45 -12.49 1.25 9.57
CA ASP A 45 -11.19 0.60 9.60
C ASP A 45 -10.70 0.39 8.16
N ILE A 46 -9.89 1.34 7.71
CA ILE A 46 -9.28 1.45 6.39
C ILE A 46 -8.02 0.57 6.34
N LYS A 47 -7.98 -0.32 5.35
CA LYS A 47 -6.80 -1.12 5.01
C LYS A 47 -5.98 -0.38 3.96
N LEU A 48 -4.69 -0.24 4.24
CA LEU A 48 -3.71 0.34 3.33
C LEU A 48 -2.75 -0.74 2.85
N SER A 49 -2.34 -0.66 1.59
CA SER A 49 -1.30 -1.54 1.04
C SER A 49 -0.26 -0.77 0.23
N LEU A 50 0.95 -1.32 0.16
CA LEU A 50 2.03 -0.88 -0.70
C LEU A 50 1.95 -1.57 -2.06
N GLY A 51 2.43 -0.91 -3.10
CA GLY A 51 2.48 -1.51 -4.42
C GLY A 51 3.17 -0.62 -5.44
N ASP A 52 2.96 -0.96 -6.71
CA ASP A 52 3.48 -0.24 -7.86
C ASP A 52 2.35 0.32 -8.72
N VAL A 53 2.67 1.37 -9.49
CA VAL A 53 1.75 1.98 -10.44
C VAL A 53 2.19 1.68 -11.87
N ASP A 54 1.29 1.07 -12.62
CA ASP A 54 1.34 0.96 -14.06
C ASP A 54 0.69 2.21 -14.67
N PHE A 55 1.52 3.19 -15.05
CA PHE A 55 1.05 4.47 -15.58
C PHE A 55 0.45 4.37 -16.99
N GLU A 56 0.79 3.33 -17.75
CA GLU A 56 0.24 3.12 -19.10
C GLU A 56 -1.22 2.64 -19.01
N ASN A 57 -1.50 1.78 -18.04
CA ASN A 57 -2.83 1.21 -17.81
C ASN A 57 -3.65 1.94 -16.72
N GLU A 58 -3.07 2.99 -16.12
CA GLU A 58 -3.64 3.72 -14.96
C GLU A 58 -3.99 2.82 -13.77
N THR A 59 -3.16 1.83 -13.47
CA THR A 59 -3.48 0.76 -12.53
C THR A 59 -2.50 0.66 -11.37
N PHE A 60 -3.02 0.41 -10.16
CA PHE A 60 -2.26 0.03 -8.98
C PHE A 60 -2.19 -1.50 -8.84
N LYS A 61 -0.96 -2.00 -8.68
CA LYS A 61 -0.63 -3.41 -8.48
C LYS A 61 -0.14 -3.60 -7.04
N ASP A 62 -0.92 -4.32 -6.25
CA ASP A 62 -0.61 -4.56 -4.84
C ASP A 62 0.59 -5.48 -4.66
N ASP A 63 1.52 -5.08 -3.79
CA ASP A 63 2.61 -5.95 -3.37
C ASP A 63 2.17 -6.76 -2.14
N TRP A 64 1.53 -7.89 -2.40
CA TRP A 64 1.00 -8.80 -1.39
C TRP A 64 2.05 -9.43 -0.47
N PHE A 65 3.34 -9.34 -0.81
CA PHE A 65 4.43 -9.79 0.06
C PHE A 65 4.96 -8.68 0.96
N SER A 66 4.69 -7.42 0.63
CA SER A 66 5.07 -6.29 1.47
C SER A 66 4.08 -6.11 2.62
N SER A 67 4.60 -5.67 3.77
CA SER A 67 3.77 -5.20 4.87
C SER A 67 3.97 -3.70 5.04
N LEU A 68 2.87 -2.95 5.01
CA LEU A 68 2.86 -1.53 5.34
C LEU A 68 2.61 -1.37 6.84
N SER A 69 3.51 -0.67 7.52
CA SER A 69 3.35 -0.36 8.94
C SER A 69 2.55 0.92 9.12
N TYR A 70 1.40 0.82 9.78
CA TYR A 70 0.56 1.96 10.16
C TYR A 70 -0.32 1.64 11.37
N GLU A 71 -0.73 2.69 12.08
CA GLU A 71 -1.59 2.60 13.24
C GLU A 71 -2.62 3.74 13.27
N TYR A 72 -3.72 3.51 13.99
CA TYR A 72 -4.65 4.58 14.33
C TYR A 72 -4.16 5.32 15.56
N THR A 73 -4.27 6.63 15.52
CA THR A 73 -4.22 7.46 16.74
C THR A 73 -5.23 6.97 17.78
N LYS A 74 -5.00 7.26 19.07
CA LYS A 74 -5.85 6.79 20.18
C LYS A 74 -7.32 7.16 20.02
N ASP A 75 -7.60 8.33 19.47
CA ASP A 75 -8.96 8.82 19.18
C ASP A 75 -9.48 8.40 17.79
N ARG A 76 -8.69 7.61 17.05
CA ARG A 76 -8.94 7.09 15.71
C ARG A 76 -9.19 8.16 14.63
N ARG A 77 -8.88 9.44 14.90
CA ARG A 77 -9.09 10.54 13.94
C ARG A 77 -8.04 10.58 12.83
N TYR A 78 -6.89 9.95 13.05
CA TYR A 78 -5.82 9.85 12.06
C TYR A 78 -5.27 8.43 11.99
N ILE A 79 -4.88 8.03 10.78
CA ILE A 79 -4.02 6.90 10.48
C ILE A 79 -2.61 7.47 10.26
N VAL A 80 -1.64 6.93 10.96
CA VAL A 80 -0.23 7.32 10.86
C VAL A 80 0.57 6.09 10.49
N GLY A 81 1.36 6.17 9.42
CA GLY A 81 2.22 5.07 9.03
C GLY A 81 3.54 5.55 8.47
N THR A 82 4.40 4.59 8.18
CA THR A 82 5.76 4.85 7.72
C THR A 82 6.09 3.96 6.53
N ALA A 83 6.64 4.54 5.48
CA ALA A 83 7.21 3.80 4.35
C ALA A 83 8.33 4.58 3.68
N LYS A 84 9.05 3.92 2.77
CA LYS A 84 10.18 4.52 2.05
C LYS A 84 9.70 5.67 1.17
N ALA A 85 10.53 6.71 1.09
CA ALA A 85 10.36 7.76 0.11
C ALA A 85 10.18 7.19 -1.31
N GLY A 86 9.19 7.70 -2.04
CA GLY A 86 8.85 7.26 -3.39
C GLY A 86 7.85 6.10 -3.46
N SER A 87 7.53 5.42 -2.35
CA SER A 87 6.54 4.33 -2.32
C SER A 87 5.14 4.80 -2.73
N TYR A 88 4.40 3.92 -3.42
CA TYR A 88 2.98 4.09 -3.67
C TYR A 88 2.16 3.31 -2.66
N ILE A 89 1.15 3.96 -2.09
CA ILE A 89 0.25 3.40 -1.09
C ILE A 89 -1.19 3.61 -1.56
N ALA A 90 -2.02 2.58 -1.41
CA ALA A 90 -3.42 2.60 -1.81
C ALA A 90 -4.37 2.21 -0.66
N ILE A 91 -5.63 2.67 -0.73
CA ILE A 91 -6.72 2.17 0.12
C ILE A 91 -7.29 0.90 -0.51
N THR A 92 -6.99 -0.27 0.04
CA THR A 92 -7.38 -1.55 -0.57
C THR A 92 -8.69 -2.11 -0.02
N SER A 93 -9.07 -1.72 1.19
CA SER A 93 -10.36 -2.10 1.77
C SER A 93 -10.80 -1.14 2.87
N THR A 94 -12.08 -1.13 3.20
CA THR A 94 -12.62 -0.41 4.34
C THR A 94 -13.64 -1.27 5.04
N LYS A 95 -13.40 -1.60 6.31
CA LYS A 95 -14.41 -2.20 7.18
C LYS A 95 -15.19 -1.09 7.84
N ALA A 96 -16.51 -1.23 7.87
CA ALA A 96 -17.38 -0.32 8.56
C ALA A 96 -18.05 -0.99 9.74
N GLN A 97 -18.26 -0.20 10.79
CA GLN A 97 -19.04 -0.55 11.97
C GLN A 97 -20.03 0.57 12.28
N ASP A 98 -21.10 0.28 13.01
CA ASP A 98 -21.97 1.34 13.54
C ASP A 98 -21.39 1.96 14.83
N ALA A 99 -22.08 2.93 15.41
CA ALA A 99 -21.67 3.60 16.65
C ALA A 99 -21.58 2.65 17.86
N SER A 100 -22.23 1.48 17.82
CA SER A 100 -22.17 0.44 18.85
C SER A 100 -21.00 -0.53 18.64
N GLY A 101 -20.28 -0.42 17.52
CA GLY A 101 -19.21 -1.33 17.12
C GLY A 101 -19.71 -2.56 16.36
N THR A 102 -20.98 -2.60 15.96
CA THR A 102 -21.53 -3.72 15.18
C THR A 102 -20.97 -3.68 13.75
N PRO A 103 -20.36 -4.77 13.24
CA PRO A 103 -19.84 -4.80 11.88
C PRO A 103 -20.94 -4.63 10.83
N LEU A 104 -20.78 -3.62 9.97
CA LEU A 104 -21.66 -3.36 8.82
C LEU A 104 -21.16 -4.01 7.52
N GLY A 105 -19.90 -4.44 7.50
CA GLY A 105 -19.29 -5.16 6.39
C GLY A 105 -17.87 -4.69 6.08
N THR A 106 -17.18 -5.47 5.26
CA THR A 106 -15.92 -5.09 4.62
C THR A 106 -16.25 -4.64 3.21
N PHE A 107 -15.68 -3.55 2.74
CA PHE A 107 -15.90 -2.98 1.41
C PHE A 107 -14.57 -2.92 0.66
N THR A 108 -14.56 -3.25 -0.63
CA THR A 108 -13.37 -3.24 -1.48
C THR A 108 -13.64 -2.44 -2.75
N PRO A 109 -12.65 -1.72 -3.31
CA PRO A 109 -12.81 -1.00 -4.58
C PRO A 109 -13.26 -1.94 -5.70
N CYS A 110 -14.24 -1.53 -6.50
CA CYS A 110 -14.65 -2.28 -7.70
C CYS A 110 -13.92 -1.87 -8.97
N ASN A 111 -13.32 -0.67 -8.97
CA ASN A 111 -12.73 -0.09 -10.17
C ASN A 111 -11.55 0.80 -9.78
N LYS A 112 -11.76 1.95 -9.12
CA LYS A 112 -10.69 2.87 -8.70
C LYS A 112 -10.47 2.92 -7.20
N THR A 113 -9.22 3.09 -6.82
CA THR A 113 -8.77 3.38 -5.46
C THR A 113 -7.93 4.65 -5.40
N LEU A 114 -7.93 5.30 -4.23
CA LEU A 114 -6.99 6.38 -3.96
C LEU A 114 -5.59 5.80 -3.78
N VAL A 115 -4.66 6.32 -4.58
CA VAL A 115 -3.24 5.99 -4.54
C VAL A 115 -2.46 7.28 -4.32
N PHE A 116 -1.51 7.26 -3.40
CA PHE A 116 -0.61 8.39 -3.19
C PHE A 116 0.84 7.94 -3.19
N ARG A 117 1.72 8.85 -3.63
CA ARG A 117 3.15 8.63 -3.63
C ARG A 117 3.78 9.42 -2.49
N LEU A 118 4.66 8.78 -1.73
CA LEU A 118 5.46 9.48 -0.72
C LEU A 118 6.55 10.32 -1.41
N PRO A 119 6.70 11.60 -1.06
CA PRO A 119 7.72 12.46 -1.65
C PRO A 119 9.13 11.99 -1.25
N TYR A 120 10.12 12.35 -2.07
CA TYR A 120 11.54 12.14 -1.73
C TYR A 120 12.10 13.16 -0.73
N GLY A 121 11.27 14.10 -0.26
CA GLY A 121 11.65 15.11 0.72
C GLY A 121 10.53 15.37 1.73
N GLY A 122 10.91 15.79 2.93
CA GLY A 122 10.02 15.96 4.08
C GLY A 122 10.03 14.76 5.02
N VAL A 123 9.74 14.98 6.30
CA VAL A 123 9.69 13.89 7.30
C VAL A 123 8.26 13.44 7.53
N ASN A 124 7.31 14.37 7.48
CA ASN A 124 5.89 14.12 7.75
C ASN A 124 5.03 14.66 6.62
N VAL A 125 4.14 13.82 6.11
CA VAL A 125 3.34 14.09 4.92
C VAL A 125 1.89 13.84 5.24
N TYR A 126 1.03 14.81 4.95
CA TYR A 126 -0.41 14.65 5.04
C TYR A 126 -0.99 14.37 3.65
N VAL A 127 -1.83 13.34 3.56
CA VAL A 127 -2.42 12.86 2.30
C VAL A 127 -3.76 13.53 2.06
N THR A 128 -4.75 13.18 2.87
CA THR A 128 -6.13 13.67 2.79
C THR A 128 -6.89 13.18 4.01
N ASP A 129 -8.04 13.76 4.30
CA ASP A 129 -9.05 13.15 5.13
C ASP A 129 -9.92 12.25 4.26
N VAL A 130 -10.20 11.05 4.75
CA VAL A 130 -11.09 10.08 4.14
C VAL A 130 -12.35 9.96 4.97
N ASN A 131 -13.50 10.15 4.34
CA ASN A 131 -14.81 9.82 4.88
C ASN A 131 -15.59 9.03 3.82
N TYR A 132 -16.80 8.57 4.13
CA TYR A 132 -17.61 7.80 3.19
C TYR A 132 -19.08 8.21 3.23
N GLU A 133 -19.69 8.26 2.05
CA GLU A 133 -21.14 8.33 1.85
C GLU A 133 -21.70 6.92 1.62
N TRP A 134 -22.82 6.63 2.27
CA TRP A 134 -23.48 5.32 2.21
C TRP A 134 -24.60 5.30 1.20
N ASN A 135 -24.59 4.28 0.34
CA ASN A 135 -25.63 3.99 -0.64
C ASN A 135 -25.97 2.50 -0.62
N ASN A 136 -26.98 2.11 0.17
CA ASN A 136 -27.40 0.71 0.37
C ASN A 136 -26.23 -0.21 0.76
N VAL A 137 -25.79 -1.09 -0.16
CA VAL A 137 -24.71 -2.07 0.03
C VAL A 137 -23.35 -1.58 -0.47
N SER A 138 -23.22 -0.26 -0.65
CA SER A 138 -22.04 0.36 -1.21
C SER A 138 -21.66 1.65 -0.47
N ILE A 139 -20.37 1.97 -0.50
CA ILE A 139 -19.85 3.22 0.04
C ILE A 139 -19.01 3.94 -1.01
N SER A 140 -19.05 5.27 -0.98
CA SER A 140 -18.24 6.12 -1.85
C SER A 140 -17.33 7.00 -0.99
N PRO A 141 -16.01 6.99 -1.23
CA PRO A 141 -15.10 7.80 -0.44
C PRO A 141 -15.25 9.28 -0.77
N ILE A 142 -15.22 10.10 0.26
CA ILE A 142 -15.17 11.56 0.21
C ILE A 142 -13.81 12.00 0.73
N TYR A 143 -13.09 12.76 -0.08
CA TYR A 143 -11.77 13.28 0.26
C TYR A 143 -11.83 14.77 0.57
N SER A 144 -11.12 15.22 1.60
CA SER A 144 -11.02 16.64 1.93
C SER A 144 -9.64 17.00 2.47
N ASN A 145 -9.22 18.24 2.24
CA ASN A 145 -7.96 18.75 2.77
C ASN A 145 -8.19 19.40 4.14
N GLN A 146 -7.66 18.77 5.18
CA GLN A 146 -7.68 19.26 6.55
C GLN A 146 -6.27 19.34 7.17
N ILE A 147 -5.26 19.65 6.35
CA ILE A 147 -3.86 19.71 6.80
C ILE A 147 -3.64 20.63 8.01
N GLU A 148 -4.36 21.76 8.07
CA GLU A 148 -4.25 22.70 9.21
C GLU A 148 -4.79 22.09 10.51
N GLN A 149 -5.76 21.19 10.43
CA GLN A 149 -6.24 20.43 11.60
C GLN A 149 -5.22 19.39 12.03
N ALA A 150 -4.60 18.69 11.06
CA ALA A 150 -3.52 17.76 11.34
C ALA A 150 -2.33 18.47 12.03
N LYS A 151 -1.87 19.61 11.49
CA LYS A 151 -0.81 20.42 12.13
C LYS A 151 -1.10 20.78 13.58
N LYS A 152 -2.35 21.17 13.87
CA LYS A 152 -2.80 21.43 15.24
C LYS A 152 -2.82 20.17 16.10
N ALA A 153 -3.35 19.06 15.58
CA ALA A 153 -3.45 17.80 16.31
C ALA A 153 -2.07 17.21 16.68
N PHE A 154 -1.09 17.33 15.78
CA PHE A 154 0.28 16.87 15.99
C PHE A 154 1.21 17.96 16.57
N ASN A 155 0.67 19.14 16.91
CA ASN A 155 1.40 20.28 17.46
C ASN A 155 2.68 20.64 16.67
N THR A 156 2.58 20.69 15.34
CA THR A 156 3.72 20.93 14.46
C THR A 156 3.30 21.62 13.15
N ASN A 157 4.17 22.48 12.63
CA ASN A 157 3.99 23.09 11.30
C ASN A 157 4.73 22.32 10.19
N ASN A 158 5.48 21.28 10.55
CA ASN A 158 6.37 20.54 9.64
C ASN A 158 5.67 19.39 8.89
N ILE A 159 4.37 19.51 8.66
CA ILE A 159 3.58 18.58 7.85
C ILE A 159 3.34 19.23 6.49
N ILE A 160 3.73 18.54 5.43
CA ILE A 160 3.51 18.99 4.05
C ILE A 160 2.38 18.20 3.38
N GLN A 161 1.64 18.85 2.48
CA GLN A 161 0.59 18.21 1.69
C GLN A 161 1.22 17.37 0.57
N THR A 162 0.86 16.08 0.46
CA THR A 162 1.12 15.31 -0.76
C THR A 162 -0.07 15.31 -1.70
N ARG A 163 0.18 14.92 -2.95
CA ARG A 163 -0.86 14.68 -3.95
C ARG A 163 -1.26 13.21 -3.94
N TYR A 164 -2.50 12.95 -4.29
CA TYR A 164 -3.02 11.62 -4.53
C TYR A 164 -3.68 11.57 -5.91
N LEU A 165 -3.80 10.35 -6.44
CA LEU A 165 -4.45 10.01 -7.69
C LEU A 165 -5.57 9.00 -7.40
N GLN A 166 -6.52 8.86 -8.32
CA GLN A 166 -7.47 7.76 -8.32
C GLN A 166 -7.16 6.87 -9.50
N LEU A 167 -6.68 5.66 -9.23
CA LEU A 167 -6.21 4.69 -10.22
C LEU A 167 -7.05 3.43 -10.16
N ASN A 168 -7.09 2.68 -11.26
CA ASN A 168 -7.71 1.36 -11.28
C ASN A 168 -7.00 0.43 -10.27
N ALA A 169 -7.70 -0.51 -9.65
CA ALA A 169 -7.10 -1.48 -8.74
C ALA A 169 -7.25 -2.89 -9.31
N ASP A 170 -6.14 -3.51 -9.74
CA ASP A 170 -6.09 -4.89 -10.26
C ASP A 170 -6.55 -5.95 -9.23
N LEU A 171 -6.61 -5.55 -7.95
CA LEU A 171 -6.92 -6.42 -6.81
C LEU A 171 -8.29 -7.12 -6.89
N TYR A 172 -9.23 -6.66 -7.74
CA TYR A 172 -10.64 -7.09 -7.68
C TYR A 172 -11.32 -7.22 -9.06
N ASN A 173 -10.65 -7.81 -10.05
CA ASN A 173 -11.21 -8.09 -11.38
C ASN A 173 -12.58 -8.82 -11.36
N ASP A 174 -12.97 -9.44 -10.23
CA ASP A 174 -14.26 -10.12 -10.07
C ASP A 174 -15.45 -9.17 -9.75
N CYS A 175 -15.21 -7.89 -9.46
CA CYS A 175 -16.29 -6.90 -9.22
C CYS A 175 -16.96 -6.39 -10.51
N GLU A 176 -16.40 -6.72 -11.69
CA GLU A 176 -16.74 -6.14 -12.99
C GLU A 176 -18.19 -6.36 -13.48
N THR A 177 -18.99 -7.17 -12.78
CA THR A 177 -20.34 -7.52 -13.23
C THR A 177 -21.47 -6.62 -12.70
N LEU A 178 -21.21 -5.69 -11.75
CA LEU A 178 -22.31 -5.11 -10.95
C LEU A 178 -22.39 -3.57 -10.80
N ASN A 179 -21.41 -2.75 -11.22
CA ASN A 179 -21.52 -1.28 -11.00
C ASN A 179 -20.77 -0.41 -12.03
N PRO A 180 -21.45 0.50 -12.78
CA PRO A 180 -20.81 1.41 -13.73
C PRO A 180 -20.05 2.58 -13.08
N ASN A 181 -20.16 2.77 -11.77
CA ASN A 181 -19.51 3.89 -11.08
C ASN A 181 -18.11 3.50 -10.55
N PRO A 182 -17.05 4.16 -11.05
CA PRO A 182 -15.68 3.71 -10.83
C PRO A 182 -15.14 3.93 -9.41
N ILE A 183 -15.83 4.67 -8.55
CA ILE A 183 -15.31 5.12 -7.25
C ILE A 183 -15.96 4.38 -6.08
N ILE A 184 -16.83 3.41 -6.39
CA ILE A 184 -17.65 2.74 -5.39
C ILE A 184 -16.91 1.53 -4.82
N MET A 185 -16.98 1.39 -3.49
CA MET A 185 -16.59 0.16 -2.81
C MET A 185 -17.87 -0.63 -2.49
N THR A 186 -17.87 -1.93 -2.78
CA THR A 186 -19.02 -2.80 -2.48
C THR A 186 -18.67 -3.80 -1.40
N ARG A 187 -19.67 -4.20 -0.61
CA ARG A 187 -19.54 -5.32 0.30
C ARG A 187 -19.47 -6.63 -0.50
N PRO A 188 -18.47 -7.52 -0.28
CA PRO A 188 -18.46 -8.85 -0.87
C PRO A 188 -19.76 -9.59 -0.53
N ILE A 189 -20.35 -10.26 -1.52
CA ILE A 189 -21.56 -11.07 -1.39
C ILE A 189 -21.25 -12.35 -0.62
#